data_AF-A0A377JV11-F1
#
_entry.id   AF-A0A377JV11-F1
#
_cell.length_a   1.000
_cell.length_b   1.000
_cell.length_c   1.000
_cell.angle_alpha   90.00
_cell.angle_beta   90.00
_cell.angle_gamma   90.00
#
_symmetry.space_group_name_H-M   'P 1'
#
loop_
_entity.id
_entity.type
_entity.pdbx_description
1 polymer ?
#
loop_
_entity_poly.entity_id
_entity_poly.type
_entity_poly.pdbx_seq_one_letter_code
_entity_poly.pdbx_strand_id
1 'polypeptide(L)'
;MSCYLGLSKRNDEYYTPAYAVKALLPYIKEKSTIWCPFDKQWSEFVRILTEHNHKVIFSHIDEGKDFFHYEPQESYDYIISNPPFSKKREILQRLNTLNKPYAMLLPINLLNDNYSNVLDSSLELIIFDRRIEFKGRNINGNHISFKTIYFCKNFLNLPHSIVFAPLNRNKEDEQIASLT
;
A
#
# COMPACT_ATOMS: atom_id res chain seq x y z
N MET A 1 0.43 -0.21 -30.06
CA MET A 1 -0.16 0.97 -29.37
C MET A 1 -0.03 0.73 -27.88
N SER A 2 1.12 1.10 -27.31
CA SER A 2 1.44 0.90 -25.90
C SER A 2 1.04 2.16 -25.14
N CYS A 3 -0.04 2.09 -24.37
CA CYS A 3 -0.54 3.21 -23.57
C CYS A 3 0.28 3.35 -22.28
N TYR A 4 1.59 3.55 -22.41
CA TYR A 4 2.47 4.05 -21.36
C TYR A 4 2.75 5.53 -21.67
N LEU A 5 1.76 6.37 -21.43
CA LEU A 5 1.90 7.81 -21.53
C LEU A 5 1.58 8.43 -20.16
N GLY A 6 2.65 8.78 -19.43
CA GLY A 6 2.65 9.94 -18.55
C GLY A 6 2.02 9.78 -17.16
N LEU A 7 2.58 8.92 -16.30
CA LEU A 7 2.50 9.09 -14.84
C LEU A 7 3.67 9.97 -14.33
N SER A 8 4.03 11.02 -15.07
CA SER A 8 5.00 12.02 -14.61
C SER A 8 4.25 13.23 -14.06
N LYS A 9 4.36 13.44 -12.73
CA LYS A 9 4.00 14.67 -12.00
C LYS A 9 2.50 15.11 -11.99
N ARG A 10 1.54 14.19 -11.99
CA ARG A 10 0.12 14.52 -11.72
C ARG A 10 -0.31 13.98 -10.36
N ASN A 11 -0.47 14.89 -9.40
CA ASN A 11 -1.11 14.72 -8.08
C ASN A 11 -1.20 13.27 -7.57
N ASP A 12 -0.24 12.88 -6.73
CA ASP A 12 -0.21 11.56 -6.07
C ASP A 12 -1.27 11.41 -4.95
N GLU A 13 -2.18 12.37 -4.80
CA GLU A 13 -3.28 12.30 -3.84
C GLU A 13 -4.55 11.74 -4.48
N TYR A 14 -4.76 10.44 -4.24
CA TYR A 14 -5.96 9.70 -4.62
C TYR A 14 -6.79 9.40 -3.38
N TYR A 15 -8.04 9.84 -3.35
CA TYR A 15 -8.92 9.56 -2.21
C TYR A 15 -9.51 8.17 -2.30
N THR A 16 -9.26 7.37 -1.26
CA THR A 16 -9.79 6.02 -1.12
C THR A 16 -11.28 6.07 -0.82
N PRO A 17 -12.12 5.36 -1.59
CA PRO A 17 -13.54 5.30 -1.31
C PRO A 17 -13.85 4.44 -0.08
N ALA A 18 -14.95 4.76 0.60
CA ALA A 18 -15.39 4.09 1.81
C ALA A 18 -15.42 2.54 1.72
N TYR A 19 -15.86 1.99 0.59
CA TYR A 19 -15.97 0.54 0.41
C TYR A 19 -14.61 -0.17 0.47
N ALA A 20 -13.53 0.48 0.01
CA ALA A 20 -12.20 -0.08 0.04
C ALA A 20 -11.63 -0.10 1.47
N VAL A 21 -12.00 0.88 2.30
CA VAL A 21 -11.63 0.89 3.74
C VAL A 21 -12.42 -0.17 4.50
N LYS A 22 -13.74 -0.28 4.26
CA LYS A 22 -14.62 -1.26 4.93
C LYS A 22 -14.17 -2.71 4.72
N ALA A 23 -13.51 -3.01 3.61
CA ALA A 23 -12.98 -4.34 3.33
C ALA A 23 -11.90 -4.80 4.32
N LEU A 24 -11.28 -3.89 5.07
CA LEU A 24 -10.28 -4.22 6.10
C LEU A 24 -10.91 -4.65 7.42
N LEU A 25 -12.11 -4.16 7.74
CA LEU A 25 -12.73 -4.28 9.07
C LEU A 25 -12.78 -5.71 9.62
N PRO A 26 -13.09 -6.76 8.82
CA PRO A 26 -13.11 -8.13 9.32
C PRO A 26 -11.77 -8.65 9.86
N TYR A 27 -10.66 -8.00 9.51
CA TYR A 27 -9.29 -8.43 9.83
C TYR A 27 -8.64 -7.60 10.93
N ILE A 28 -9.23 -6.44 11.29
CA ILE A 28 -8.70 -5.55 12.31
C ILE A 28 -9.20 -6.02 13.67
N LYS A 29 -8.29 -6.25 14.61
CA LYS A 29 -8.65 -6.56 16.00
C LYS A 29 -9.45 -5.41 16.62
N GLU A 30 -10.53 -5.72 17.33
CA GLU A 30 -11.37 -4.72 17.99
C GLU A 30 -10.57 -3.79 18.90
N LYS A 31 -10.96 -2.50 18.94
CA LYS A 31 -10.38 -1.46 19.81
C LYS A 31 -8.87 -1.22 19.64
N SER A 32 -8.32 -1.61 18.50
CA SER A 32 -6.91 -1.33 18.17
C SER A 32 -6.62 0.15 17.98
N THR A 33 -5.37 0.53 18.17
CA THR A 33 -4.81 1.84 17.82
C THR A 33 -4.13 1.76 16.45
N ILE A 34 -4.57 2.58 15.50
CA ILE A 34 -4.19 2.50 14.09
C ILE A 34 -3.54 3.80 13.66
N TRP A 35 -2.32 3.72 13.13
CA TRP A 35 -1.65 4.85 12.52
C TRP A 35 -1.94 4.91 11.01
N CYS A 36 -2.44 6.06 10.56
CA CYS A 36 -2.76 6.38 9.17
C CYS A 36 -1.79 7.45 8.63
N PRO A 37 -0.61 7.06 8.10
CA PRO A 37 0.51 7.98 7.83
C PRO A 37 0.43 8.90 6.62
N PHE A 38 -0.62 8.80 5.81
CA PHE A 38 -0.83 9.62 4.60
C PHE A 38 -2.22 10.24 4.58
N ASP A 39 -2.85 10.33 5.74
CA ASP A 39 -4.26 10.66 5.89
C ASP A 39 -4.46 11.96 6.65
N LYS A 40 -5.53 12.65 6.29
CA LYS A 40 -6.06 13.79 7.03
C LYS A 40 -7.32 13.37 7.78
N GLN A 41 -7.72 14.16 8.76
CA GLN A 41 -8.88 13.88 9.60
C GLN A 41 -10.16 13.50 8.82
N TRP A 42 -10.37 14.08 7.65
CA TRP A 42 -11.55 13.85 6.81
C TRP A 42 -11.43 12.64 5.88
N SER A 43 -10.31 11.90 5.88
CA SER A 43 -10.16 10.74 5.01
C SER A 43 -11.09 9.61 5.44
N GLU A 44 -11.48 8.78 4.47
CA GLU A 44 -12.33 7.62 4.75
C GLU A 44 -11.66 6.63 5.70
N PHE A 45 -10.33 6.52 5.71
CA PHE A 45 -9.61 5.72 6.71
C PHE A 45 -9.87 6.23 8.11
N VAL A 46 -9.64 7.53 8.37
CA VAL A 46 -9.83 8.12 9.70
C VAL A 46 -11.28 8.00 10.13
N ARG A 47 -12.22 8.37 9.26
CA ARG A 47 -13.65 8.36 9.57
C ARG A 47 -14.16 6.95 9.89
N ILE A 48 -13.94 5.99 8.98
CA ILE A 48 -14.53 4.65 9.12
C ILE A 48 -13.88 3.88 10.26
N LEU A 49 -12.56 3.95 10.44
CA LEU A 49 -11.90 3.25 11.54
C LEU A 49 -12.35 3.80 12.90
N THR A 50 -12.49 5.12 13.01
CA THR A 50 -13.03 5.76 14.23
C THR A 50 -14.48 5.34 14.49
N GLU A 51 -15.33 5.33 13.45
CA GLU A 51 -16.73 4.87 13.54
C GLU A 51 -16.86 3.40 14.02
N HIS A 52 -15.82 2.59 13.81
CA HIS A 52 -15.77 1.19 14.25
C HIS A 52 -14.99 1.01 15.57
N ASN A 53 -14.95 2.06 16.41
CA ASN A 53 -14.36 2.04 17.76
C ASN A 53 -12.85 1.77 17.81
N HIS A 54 -12.11 2.06 16.74
CA HIS A 54 -10.65 2.08 16.78
C HIS A 54 -10.14 3.46 17.16
N LYS A 55 -9.00 3.51 17.86
CA LYS A 55 -8.28 4.76 18.05
C LYS A 55 -7.45 5.04 16.80
N VAL A 56 -7.60 6.21 16.20
CA VAL A 56 -6.88 6.57 14.98
C VAL A 56 -5.89 7.69 15.26
N ILE A 57 -4.63 7.45 14.92
CA ILE A 57 -3.59 8.48 14.84
C ILE A 57 -3.41 8.77 13.35
N PHE A 58 -3.69 9.99 12.89
CA PHE A 58 -3.44 10.38 11.50
C PHE A 58 -2.25 11.33 11.41
N SER A 59 -1.55 11.27 10.29
CA SER A 59 -0.49 12.23 9.97
C SER A 59 -0.42 12.46 8.47
N HIS A 60 -0.04 13.68 8.09
CA HIS A 60 0.13 14.05 6.70
C HIS A 60 1.37 14.94 6.54
N ILE A 61 2.01 14.88 5.36
CA ILE A 61 3.20 15.70 5.06
C ILE A 61 2.91 17.21 5.16
N ASP A 62 1.71 17.65 4.77
CA ASP A 62 1.23 19.02 4.96
C ASP A 62 1.27 19.52 6.41
N GLU A 63 1.28 18.63 7.40
CA GLU A 63 1.38 18.98 8.83
C GLU A 63 2.84 18.93 9.34
N GLY A 64 3.82 18.79 8.44
CA GLY A 64 5.22 18.57 8.79
C GLY A 64 5.52 17.15 9.30
N LYS A 65 4.54 16.24 9.23
CA LYS A 65 4.66 14.85 9.67
C LYS A 65 4.93 13.94 8.48
N ASP A 66 6.12 14.08 7.89
CA ASP A 66 6.53 13.25 6.75
C ASP A 66 6.68 11.79 7.19
N PHE A 67 5.95 10.86 6.55
CA PHE A 67 6.09 9.43 6.81
C PHE A 67 7.52 8.93 6.71
N PHE A 68 8.47 9.58 6.03
CA PHE A 68 9.86 9.12 6.00
C PHE A 68 10.69 9.50 7.23
N HIS A 69 10.21 10.44 8.06
CA HIS A 69 10.94 10.91 9.24
C HIS A 69 10.12 10.95 10.53
N TYR A 70 8.79 10.97 10.45
CA TYR A 70 7.88 11.07 11.57
C TYR A 70 7.34 9.70 11.97
N GLU A 71 7.33 9.38 13.26
CA GLU A 71 6.61 8.25 13.85
C GLU A 71 5.88 8.77 15.09
N PRO A 72 4.59 8.40 15.31
CA PRO A 72 3.87 8.85 16.48
C PRO A 72 4.51 8.32 17.76
N GLN A 73 4.57 9.17 18.80
CA GLN A 73 5.09 8.79 20.11
C GLN A 73 4.19 7.80 20.85
N GLU A 74 2.90 7.81 20.51
CA GLU A 74 1.94 6.88 21.07
C GLU A 74 2.08 5.50 20.42
N SER A 75 2.00 4.45 21.23
CA SER A 75 1.94 3.07 20.75
C SER A 75 0.75 2.82 19.83
N TYR A 76 0.99 2.09 18.74
CA TYR A 76 -0.02 1.65 17.79
C TYR A 76 0.17 0.17 17.42
N ASP A 77 -0.94 -0.45 17.03
CA ASP A 77 -1.06 -1.85 16.67
C ASP A 77 -0.88 -2.07 15.16
N TYR A 78 -1.43 -1.16 14.34
CA TYR A 78 -1.44 -1.29 12.88
C TYR A 78 -1.01 0.01 12.19
N ILE A 79 -0.45 -0.14 10.99
CA ILE A 79 -0.25 0.95 10.04
C ILE A 79 -1.16 0.70 8.83
N ILE A 80 -2.13 1.57 8.57
CA ILE A 80 -3.13 1.36 7.51
C ILE A 80 -3.33 2.66 6.74
N SER A 81 -3.14 2.66 5.42
CA SER A 81 -3.36 3.86 4.60
C SER A 81 -3.32 3.59 3.09
N ASN A 82 -3.56 4.63 2.29
CA ASN A 82 -3.32 4.70 0.85
C ASN A 82 -2.08 5.59 0.57
N PRO A 83 -0.87 4.99 0.49
CA PRO A 83 0.35 5.74 0.25
C PRO A 83 0.44 6.37 -1.16
N PRO A 84 1.29 7.39 -1.35
CA PRO A 84 1.64 7.87 -2.69
C PRO A 84 2.39 6.79 -3.49
N PHE A 85 1.85 6.40 -4.65
CA PHE A 85 2.41 5.28 -5.44
C PHE A 85 3.77 5.56 -6.09
N SER A 86 4.14 6.83 -6.21
CA SER A 86 5.44 7.27 -6.73
C SER A 86 6.59 6.86 -5.79
N LYS A 87 6.33 6.70 -4.49
CA LYS A 87 7.34 6.36 -3.45
C LYS A 87 7.12 4.98 -2.81
N LYS A 88 6.41 4.08 -3.50
CA LYS A 88 6.00 2.78 -2.95
C LYS A 88 7.16 1.90 -2.47
N ARG A 89 8.34 1.99 -3.11
CA ARG A 89 9.52 1.20 -2.71
C ARG A 89 10.07 1.66 -1.38
N GLU A 90 10.30 2.96 -1.24
CA GLU A 90 10.82 3.60 -0.04
C GLU A 90 9.85 3.42 1.14
N ILE A 91 8.55 3.46 0.86
CA ILE A 91 7.51 3.21 1.85
C ILE A 91 7.58 1.77 2.37
N LEU A 92 7.67 0.77 1.48
CA LEU A 92 7.83 -0.63 1.90
C LEU A 92 9.13 -0.86 2.69
N GLN A 93 10.24 -0.24 2.29
CA GLN A 93 11.49 -0.30 3.04
C GLN A 93 11.32 0.22 4.46
N ARG A 94 10.69 1.39 4.60
CA ARG A 94 10.45 1.96 5.92
C ARG A 94 9.49 1.12 6.75
N LEU A 95 8.44 0.55 6.15
CA LEU A 95 7.52 -0.35 6.85
C LEU A 95 8.25 -1.58 7.40
N ASN A 96 9.21 -2.13 6.66
CA ASN A 96 10.07 -3.21 7.16
C ASN A 96 10.94 -2.76 8.34
N THR A 97 11.46 -1.53 8.34
CA THR A 97 12.21 -0.97 9.47
C THR A 97 11.34 -0.75 10.71
N LEU A 98 10.11 -0.27 10.52
CA LEU A 98 9.14 -0.07 11.62
C LEU A 98 8.70 -1.41 12.24
N ASN A 99 8.71 -2.49 11.44
CA ASN A 99 8.40 -3.84 11.87
C ASN A 99 7.05 -3.95 12.62
N LYS A 100 6.03 -3.28 12.09
CA LYS A 100 4.65 -3.27 12.60
C LYS A 100 3.70 -3.92 11.61
N PRO A 101 2.62 -4.57 12.08
CA PRO A 101 1.54 -5.00 11.21
C PRO A 101 1.04 -3.85 10.32
N TYR A 102 0.86 -4.10 9.03
CA TYR A 102 0.38 -3.07 8.12
C TYR A 102 -0.57 -3.60 7.05
N ALA A 103 -1.38 -2.70 6.50
CA ALA A 103 -2.16 -2.90 5.28
C ALA A 103 -2.06 -1.64 4.41
N MET A 104 -1.36 -1.74 3.29
CA MET A 104 -1.10 -0.62 2.37
C MET A 104 -1.82 -0.83 1.05
N LEU A 105 -2.62 0.15 0.67
CA LEU A 105 -3.32 0.10 -0.62
C LEU A 105 -2.33 0.46 -1.74
N LEU A 106 -1.95 -0.51 -2.57
CA LEU A 106 -0.94 -0.34 -3.62
C LEU A 106 -1.37 -0.97 -4.96
N PRO A 107 -0.88 -0.45 -6.09
CA PRO A 107 -1.15 -1.02 -7.41
C PRO A 107 -0.68 -2.48 -7.53
N ILE A 108 -1.51 -3.36 -8.09
CA ILE A 108 -1.19 -4.81 -8.20
C ILE A 108 0.03 -5.09 -9.11
N ASN A 109 0.33 -4.18 -10.05
CA ASN A 109 1.48 -4.33 -10.93
C ASN A 109 2.81 -4.29 -10.18
N LEU A 110 2.82 -3.88 -8.90
CA LEU A 110 3.97 -4.06 -8.02
C LEU A 110 4.42 -5.53 -7.91
N LEU A 111 3.52 -6.50 -8.13
CA LEU A 111 3.89 -7.93 -8.17
C LEU A 111 4.71 -8.33 -9.41
N ASN A 112 4.67 -7.54 -10.50
CA ASN A 112 5.39 -7.86 -11.74
C ASN A 112 6.83 -7.32 -11.74
N ASP A 113 7.10 -6.36 -10.87
CA ASP A 113 8.38 -5.67 -10.75
C ASP A 113 9.30 -6.40 -9.75
N ASN A 114 10.62 -6.24 -9.87
CA ASN A 114 11.55 -6.84 -8.91
C ASN A 114 11.51 -6.08 -7.55
N TYR A 115 10.72 -6.61 -6.61
CA TYR A 115 10.58 -6.15 -5.23
C TYR A 115 10.98 -7.20 -4.18
N SER A 116 11.74 -8.22 -4.58
CA SER A 116 12.22 -9.30 -3.69
C SER A 116 13.04 -8.82 -2.48
N ASN A 117 13.54 -7.58 -2.52
CA ASN A 117 14.29 -6.95 -1.43
C ASN A 117 13.41 -6.19 -0.43
N VAL A 118 12.11 -6.00 -0.70
CA VAL A 118 11.18 -5.28 0.19
C VAL A 118 9.91 -6.08 0.49
N LEU A 119 9.54 -7.00 -0.39
CA LEU A 119 8.52 -8.02 -0.17
C LEU A 119 9.22 -9.32 0.16
N ASP A 120 8.86 -9.91 1.30
CA ASP A 120 9.37 -11.21 1.74
C ASP A 120 8.23 -12.25 1.78
N SER A 121 8.55 -13.49 2.15
CA SER A 121 7.58 -14.61 2.20
C SER A 121 6.44 -14.45 3.21
N SER A 122 6.48 -13.43 4.08
CA SER A 122 5.38 -13.07 4.99
C SER A 122 4.35 -12.12 4.37
N LEU A 123 4.51 -11.78 3.08
CA LEU A 123 3.54 -10.95 2.36
C LEU A 123 2.15 -11.60 2.36
N GLU A 124 1.16 -10.79 2.70
CA GLU A 124 -0.25 -11.12 2.63
C GLU A 124 -0.94 -10.17 1.65
N LEU A 125 -1.98 -10.64 0.95
CA LEU A 125 -2.67 -9.84 -0.07
C LEU A 125 -4.19 -9.90 0.13
N ILE A 126 -4.84 -8.75 0.10
CA ILE A 126 -6.30 -8.66 -0.08
C ILE A 126 -6.56 -8.18 -1.51
N ILE A 127 -6.97 -9.11 -2.37
CA ILE A 127 -7.26 -8.84 -3.79
C ILE A 127 -8.75 -8.66 -3.99
N PHE A 128 -9.16 -7.52 -4.54
CA PHE A 128 -10.56 -7.26 -4.86
C PHE A 128 -10.99 -7.88 -6.20
N ASP A 129 -12.28 -8.22 -6.28
CA ASP A 129 -12.98 -8.67 -7.48
C ASP A 129 -13.04 -7.58 -8.57
N ARG A 130 -13.04 -6.32 -8.15
CA ARG A 130 -13.17 -5.13 -9.00
C ARG A 130 -12.07 -4.11 -8.74
N ARG A 131 -11.88 -3.21 -9.71
CA ARG A 131 -10.95 -2.08 -9.56
C ARG A 131 -11.54 -1.06 -8.59
N ILE A 132 -10.67 -0.42 -7.81
CA ILE A 132 -11.06 0.71 -6.97
C ILE A 132 -11.11 1.95 -7.86
N GLU A 133 -12.19 2.71 -7.72
CA GLU A 133 -12.37 4.01 -8.34
C GLU A 133 -11.95 5.10 -7.35
N PHE A 134 -10.84 5.76 -7.66
CA PHE A 134 -10.31 6.84 -6.84
C PHE A 134 -10.83 8.19 -7.32
N LYS A 135 -11.07 9.10 -6.37
CA LYS A 135 -11.33 10.50 -6.67
C LYS A 135 -10.01 11.27 -6.65
N GLY A 136 -9.61 11.86 -7.78
CA GLY A 136 -8.42 12.70 -7.88
C GLY A 136 -8.67 14.13 -7.36
N ARG A 137 -7.65 14.75 -6.75
CA ARG A 137 -7.75 16.12 -6.20
C ARG A 137 -7.80 17.23 -7.27
N ASN A 138 -7.32 17.01 -8.49
CA ASN A 138 -7.29 18.01 -9.55
C ASN A 138 -7.78 17.47 -10.91
N ILE A 139 -8.56 18.32 -11.59
CA ILE A 139 -9.13 18.19 -12.95
C ILE A 139 -10.51 17.47 -12.98
N ASN A 140 -11.57 18.28 -12.89
CA ASN A 140 -12.94 17.98 -13.35
C ASN A 140 -13.57 16.66 -12.88
N GLY A 141 -13.32 16.22 -11.65
CA GLY A 141 -13.98 15.01 -11.12
C GLY A 141 -13.66 13.73 -11.89
N ASN A 142 -12.55 13.68 -12.64
CA ASN A 142 -12.17 12.48 -13.36
C ASN A 142 -11.84 11.35 -12.37
N HIS A 143 -12.65 10.30 -12.42
CA HIS A 143 -12.42 9.05 -11.73
C HIS A 143 -11.24 8.34 -12.39
N ILE A 144 -10.24 7.95 -11.59
CA ILE A 144 -9.13 7.13 -12.07
C ILE A 144 -9.32 5.72 -11.49
N SER A 145 -9.30 4.71 -12.36
CA SER A 145 -9.51 3.31 -12.00
C SER A 145 -8.34 2.45 -12.46
N PHE A 146 -7.59 1.91 -11.49
CA PHE A 146 -6.55 0.91 -11.70
C PHE A 146 -6.68 -0.18 -10.65
N LYS A 147 -6.20 -1.38 -10.97
CA LYS A 147 -6.29 -2.52 -10.06
C LYS A 147 -5.33 -2.28 -8.90
N THR A 148 -5.91 -2.06 -7.73
CA THR A 148 -5.22 -1.74 -6.48
C THR A 148 -5.68 -2.74 -5.45
N ILE A 149 -4.77 -3.23 -4.62
CA ILE A 149 -5.01 -4.28 -3.63
C ILE A 149 -4.32 -3.89 -2.32
N TYR A 150 -4.70 -4.51 -1.20
CA TYR A 150 -3.88 -4.34 0.01
C TYR A 150 -2.69 -5.28 -0.01
N PHE A 151 -1.52 -4.71 0.19
CA PHE A 151 -0.30 -5.42 0.56
C PHE A 151 -0.18 -5.34 2.08
N CYS A 152 -0.14 -6.49 2.74
CA CYS A 152 -0.14 -6.57 4.19
C CYS A 152 1.03 -7.43 4.71
N LYS A 153 1.33 -7.27 6.00
CA LYS A 153 2.29 -8.09 6.74
C LYS A 153 1.78 -8.23 8.17
N ASN A 154 1.72 -9.45 8.70
CA ASN A 154 1.22 -9.76 10.04
C ASN A 154 -0.16 -9.14 10.34
N PHE A 155 -1.03 -9.03 9.33
CA PHE A 155 -2.32 -8.33 9.43
C PHE A 155 -3.49 -9.31 9.32
N LEU A 156 -3.46 -10.23 8.34
CA LEU A 156 -4.55 -11.18 8.09
C LEU A 156 -4.52 -12.38 9.05
N ASN A 157 -3.36 -12.67 9.66
CA ASN A 157 -3.17 -13.84 10.55
C ASN A 157 -3.56 -15.17 9.88
N LEU A 158 -3.29 -15.30 8.57
CA LEU A 158 -3.57 -16.50 7.79
C LEU A 158 -2.32 -17.39 7.72
N PRO A 159 -2.44 -18.74 7.65
CA PRO A 159 -1.29 -19.60 7.37
C PRO A 159 -0.75 -19.31 5.96
N HIS A 160 0.42 -18.66 5.87
CA HIS A 160 1.01 -18.23 4.60
C HIS A 160 1.64 -19.37 3.80
N SER A 161 1.62 -19.27 2.48
CA SER A 161 2.55 -19.98 1.59
C SER A 161 2.73 -19.19 0.29
N ILE A 162 3.42 -18.04 0.36
CA ILE A 162 3.95 -17.37 -0.83
C ILE A 162 5.48 -17.53 -0.81
N VAL A 163 6.03 -18.18 -1.82
CA VAL A 163 7.47 -18.38 -1.98
C VAL A 163 8.00 -17.41 -3.02
N PHE A 164 8.87 -16.49 -2.61
CA PHE A 164 9.64 -15.64 -3.53
C PHE A 164 10.94 -16.37 -3.88
N ALA A 165 11.09 -16.75 -5.15
CA ALA A 165 12.31 -17.38 -5.65
C ALA A 165 13.11 -16.36 -6.50
N PRO A 166 14.37 -16.06 -6.16
CA PRO A 166 15.23 -15.26 -7.02
C PRO A 166 15.59 -16.04 -8.29
N LEU A 167 15.47 -15.40 -9.46
CA LEU A 167 16.03 -15.92 -10.71
C LEU A 167 17.43 -15.30 -10.91
N ASN A 168 18.47 -16.10 -10.70
CA ASN A 168 19.82 -15.72 -11.07
C ASN A 168 20.05 -16.14 -12.53
N ARG A 169 20.21 -15.19 -13.44
CA ARG A 169 20.70 -15.48 -14.79
C ARG A 169 22.20 -15.64 -14.74
N ASN A 170 22.71 -16.80 -15.12
CA ASN A 170 24.15 -17.02 -15.25
C ASN A 170 24.57 -16.59 -16.67
N LYS A 171 25.84 -16.19 -16.84
CA LYS A 171 26.38 -15.78 -18.16
C LYS A 171 26.28 -16.87 -19.24
N GLU A 172 26.08 -18.12 -18.85
CA GLU A 172 25.87 -19.26 -19.73
C GLU A 172 24.48 -19.23 -20.42
N ASP A 173 23.47 -18.63 -19.79
CA ASP A 173 22.10 -18.53 -20.32
C ASP A 173 22.00 -17.54 -21.50
N GLU A 174 22.94 -16.59 -21.62
CA GLU A 174 22.99 -15.61 -22.71
C GLU A 174 23.62 -16.17 -23.99
N GLN A 175 24.51 -17.17 -23.88
CA GLN A 175 25.15 -17.78 -25.05
C GLN A 175 24.18 -18.65 -25.86
N ILE A 176 23.22 -19.30 -25.21
CA ILE A 176 22.21 -20.14 -25.87
C ILE A 176 21.23 -19.27 -26.71
N ALA A 177 20.91 -18.06 -26.24
CA ALA A 177 20.01 -17.15 -26.96
C ALA A 177 20.65 -16.50 -28.21
N SER A 178 21.97 -16.58 -28.36
CA SER A 178 22.70 -16.08 -29.55
C SER A 178 22.92 -17.14 -30.65
N LEU A 179 22.50 -18.38 -30.40
CA LEU A 179 22.67 -19.53 -31.31
C LEU A 179 21.34 -20.08 -31.88
N THR A 180 20.23 -19.39 -31.62
CA THR A 180 18.90 -19.58 -32.23
C THR A 180 18.47 -18.30 -32.93
#